data_AF-A0A2W6DNJ7-F1
#
_entry.id   AF-A0A2W6DNJ7-F1
#
_cell.length_a   1.000
_cell.length_b   1.000
_cell.length_c   1.000
_cell.angle_alpha   90.00
_cell.angle_beta   90.00
_cell.angle_gamma   90.00
#
_symmetry.space_group_name_H-M   'P 1'
#
loop_
_entity.id
_entity.type
_entity.pdbx_description
1 polymer ?
#
loop_
_entity_poly.entity_id
_entity_poly.type
_entity_poly.pdbx_seq_one_letter_code
_entity_poly.pdbx_strand_id
1 'polypeptide(L)'
;MTTSTGTTASRLPLTRSSRHARIVALIQGGPVSSQLELSRLLGEEGIAVTQATLSRDLEELGAVKRRRHGGGFAYFVPEEGPAGETDDPAADGGPSGKLRRLLAELLIRADASGNLAVLRTPPGAAQFLASALDRGGIEGLVGSIAGDDTVLLVARAADGGAELAARLTQWAGGDPAEHSAGQSGI
;
A
#
# COMPACT_ATOMS: atom_id res chain seq x y z
N MET A 1 -47.89 25.18 -7.24
CA MET A 1 -46.48 25.59 -7.28
C MET A 1 -45.65 24.38 -6.89
N THR A 2 -45.15 23.66 -7.88
CA THR A 2 -44.30 22.47 -7.71
C THR A 2 -42.86 22.93 -7.59
N THR A 3 -42.16 22.53 -6.54
CA THR A 3 -40.69 22.65 -6.45
C THR A 3 -40.08 21.26 -6.48
N SER A 4 -39.38 21.00 -7.58
CA SER A 4 -38.54 19.83 -7.85
C SER A 4 -37.20 20.03 -7.13
N THR A 5 -36.90 19.22 -6.12
CA THR A 5 -35.56 19.10 -5.54
C THR A 5 -34.77 18.05 -6.33
N GLY A 6 -33.83 18.51 -7.16
CA GLY A 6 -32.83 17.67 -7.80
C GLY A 6 -31.74 17.30 -6.80
N THR A 7 -31.64 16.01 -6.45
CA THR A 7 -30.50 15.45 -5.71
C THR A 7 -29.28 15.42 -6.61
N THR A 8 -28.24 16.19 -6.25
CA THR A 8 -26.94 16.17 -6.93
C THR A 8 -26.21 14.89 -6.53
N ALA A 9 -26.25 13.87 -7.38
CA ALA A 9 -25.46 12.66 -7.19
C ALA A 9 -23.96 13.00 -7.37
N SER A 10 -23.17 12.79 -6.31
CA SER A 10 -21.71 12.87 -6.35
C SER A 10 -21.18 11.85 -7.37
N ARG A 11 -20.60 12.32 -8.47
CA ARG A 11 -19.96 11.45 -9.48
C ARG A 11 -18.51 11.21 -9.05
N LEU A 12 -18.28 10.19 -8.23
CA LEU A 12 -16.93 9.68 -7.98
C LEU A 12 -16.25 9.33 -9.32
N PRO A 13 -14.95 9.62 -9.51
CA PRO A 13 -14.23 9.22 -10.72
C PRO A 13 -14.33 7.71 -10.90
N LEU A 14 -14.89 7.25 -12.03
CA LEU A 14 -15.06 5.83 -12.36
C LEU A 14 -13.75 5.18 -12.84
N THR A 15 -12.65 5.42 -12.13
CA THR A 15 -11.38 4.72 -12.40
C THR A 15 -11.42 3.32 -11.79
N ARG A 16 -10.64 2.39 -12.36
CA ARG A 16 -10.48 1.04 -11.82
C ARG A 16 -10.00 1.07 -10.37
N SER A 17 -8.99 1.88 -10.05
CA SER A 17 -8.43 2.02 -8.71
C SER A 17 -9.44 2.56 -7.70
N SER A 18 -10.23 3.59 -8.06
CA SER A 18 -11.28 4.12 -7.19
C SER A 18 -12.39 3.10 -6.93
N ARG A 19 -12.75 2.31 -7.95
CA ARG A 19 -13.74 1.23 -7.82
C ARG A 19 -13.23 0.10 -6.94
N HIS A 20 -11.97 -0.32 -7.12
CA HIS A 20 -11.32 -1.34 -6.29
C HIS A 20 -11.28 -0.94 -4.82
N ALA A 21 -10.84 0.29 -4.53
CA ALA A 21 -10.83 0.83 -3.17
C ALA A 21 -12.23 0.79 -2.53
N ARG A 22 -13.29 1.06 -3.32
CA ARG A 22 -14.66 1.02 -2.81
C ARG A 22 -15.20 -0.39 -2.60
N ILE A 23 -14.87 -1.33 -3.49
CA ILE A 23 -15.21 -2.75 -3.31
C ILE A 23 -14.62 -3.27 -1.99
N VAL A 24 -13.35 -2.94 -1.71
CA VAL A 24 -12.69 -3.31 -0.45
C VAL A 24 -13.41 -2.70 0.75
N ALA A 25 -13.69 -1.38 0.71
CA ALA A 25 -14.39 -0.69 1.79
C ALA A 25 -15.78 -1.28 2.08
N LEU A 26 -16.54 -1.66 1.05
CA LEU A 26 -17.86 -2.29 1.21
C LEU A 26 -17.78 -3.69 1.82
N ILE A 27 -16.79 -4.50 1.41
CA ILE A 27 -16.58 -5.85 1.95
C ILE A 27 -16.08 -5.79 3.41
N GLN A 28 -15.28 -4.80 3.76
CA GLN A 28 -14.82 -4.56 5.14
C GLN A 28 -15.94 -3.97 6.03
N GLY A 29 -16.80 -3.12 5.45
CA GLY A 29 -17.89 -2.46 6.17
C GLY A 29 -19.07 -3.36 6.55
N GLY A 30 -19.18 -4.57 5.98
CA GLY A 30 -20.26 -5.49 6.32
C GLY A 30 -20.28 -6.80 5.52
N PRO A 31 -21.15 -7.77 5.90
CA PRO A 31 -21.39 -8.96 5.10
C PRO A 31 -21.86 -8.64 3.69
N VAL A 32 -21.06 -9.06 2.71
CA VAL A 32 -21.46 -9.09 1.30
C VAL A 32 -21.47 -10.54 0.83
N SER A 33 -22.66 -11.08 0.60
CA SER A 33 -22.90 -12.50 0.33
C SER A 33 -22.88 -12.87 -1.15
N SER A 34 -23.05 -11.88 -2.04
CA SER A 34 -23.15 -12.10 -3.49
C SER A 34 -22.64 -10.91 -4.30
N GLN A 35 -22.25 -11.16 -5.55
CA GLN A 35 -21.89 -10.09 -6.51
C GLN A 35 -23.08 -9.18 -6.83
N LEU A 36 -24.31 -9.71 -6.80
CA LEU A 36 -25.52 -8.91 -7.00
C LEU A 36 -25.70 -7.89 -5.88
N GLU A 37 -25.49 -8.31 -4.63
CA GLU A 37 -25.51 -7.44 -3.47
C GLU A 37 -24.41 -6.37 -3.54
N LEU A 38 -23.18 -6.77 -3.90
CA LEU A 38 -22.07 -5.84 -4.07
C LEU A 38 -22.34 -4.80 -5.17
N SER A 39 -22.91 -5.22 -6.30
CA SER A 39 -23.30 -4.33 -7.40
C SER A 39 -24.39 -3.34 -6.96
N ARG A 40 -25.36 -3.79 -6.16
CA ARG A 40 -26.40 -2.93 -5.57
C ARG A 40 -25.79 -1.86 -4.66
N LEU A 41 -24.89 -2.25 -3.75
CA LEU A 41 -24.20 -1.33 -2.83
C LEU A 41 -23.35 -0.29 -3.59
N LEU A 42 -22.61 -0.72 -4.61
CA LEU A 42 -21.87 0.20 -5.49
C LEU A 42 -22.82 1.15 -6.24
N GLY A 43 -23.98 0.65 -6.68
CA GLY A 43 -25.02 1.44 -7.34
C GLY A 43 -25.62 2.52 -6.45
N GLU A 44 -25.79 2.26 -5.15
CA GLU A 44 -26.24 3.25 -4.14
C GLU A 44 -25.27 4.43 -4.03
N GLU A 45 -24.00 4.23 -4.40
CA GLU A 45 -22.96 5.26 -4.43
C GLU A 45 -22.71 5.84 -5.81
N GLY A 46 -23.56 5.51 -6.80
CA GLY A 46 -23.43 6.00 -8.17
C GLY A 46 -22.38 5.28 -9.02
N ILE A 47 -21.86 4.13 -8.56
CA ILE A 47 -20.88 3.32 -9.28
C ILE A 47 -21.61 2.17 -10.01
N ALA A 48 -21.93 2.38 -11.28
CA ALA A 48 -22.55 1.35 -12.12
C ALA A 48 -21.50 0.40 -12.70
N VAL A 49 -21.65 -0.91 -12.46
CA VAL A 49 -20.72 -1.96 -12.94
C VAL A 49 -21.48 -3.16 -13.48
N THR A 50 -20.91 -3.82 -14.50
CA THR A 50 -21.45 -5.10 -14.97
C THR A 50 -20.99 -6.23 -14.07
N GLN A 51 -21.71 -7.36 -14.11
CA GLN A 51 -21.28 -8.56 -13.39
C GLN A 51 -19.90 -9.06 -13.85
N ALA A 52 -19.61 -8.99 -15.16
CA ALA A 52 -18.30 -9.39 -15.70
C ALA A 52 -17.16 -8.50 -15.18
N THR A 53 -17.37 -7.19 -15.08
CA THR A 53 -16.40 -6.25 -14.50
C THR A 53 -16.16 -6.57 -13.03
N LEU A 54 -17.24 -6.74 -12.26
CA LEU A 54 -17.17 -7.00 -10.83
C LEU A 54 -16.52 -8.35 -10.51
N SER A 55 -16.75 -9.37 -11.35
CA SER A 55 -16.09 -10.67 -11.22
C SER A 55 -14.58 -10.54 -11.40
N ARG A 56 -14.12 -9.80 -12.41
CA ARG A 56 -12.69 -9.56 -12.64
C ARG A 56 -12.08 -8.74 -11.51
N ASP A 57 -12.75 -7.69 -11.06
CA ASP A 57 -12.25 -6.86 -9.96
C ASP A 57 -12.09 -7.70 -8.67
N LEU A 58 -13.04 -8.59 -8.35
CA LEU A 58 -12.94 -9.48 -7.19
C LEU A 58 -11.80 -10.50 -7.32
N GLU A 59 -11.56 -11.03 -8.53
CA GLU A 59 -10.44 -11.93 -8.81
C GLU A 59 -9.09 -11.22 -8.64
N GLU A 60 -8.98 -10.01 -9.20
CA GLU A 60 -7.79 -9.17 -9.11
C GLU A 60 -7.48 -8.72 -7.68
N LEU A 61 -8.52 -8.47 -6.88
CA LEU A 61 -8.42 -8.16 -5.45
C LEU A 61 -8.16 -9.40 -4.58
N GLY A 62 -8.15 -10.62 -5.15
CA GLY A 62 -8.00 -11.86 -4.39
C GLY A 62 -9.15 -12.14 -3.43
N ALA A 63 -10.34 -11.60 -3.69
CA ALA A 63 -11.50 -11.73 -2.83
C ALA A 63 -12.00 -13.19 -2.80
N VAL A 64 -12.06 -13.77 -1.60
CA VAL A 64 -12.49 -15.15 -1.39
C VAL A 64 -13.82 -15.21 -0.64
N LYS A 65 -14.65 -16.19 -1.01
CA LYS A 65 -15.94 -16.43 -0.34
C LYS A 65 -15.74 -17.39 0.83
N ARG A 66 -15.95 -16.94 2.07
CA ARG A 66 -15.83 -17.78 3.28
C ARG A 66 -17.14 -17.90 4.03
N ARG A 67 -17.29 -19.01 4.75
CA ARG A 67 -18.45 -19.27 5.61
C ARG A 67 -18.32 -18.45 6.90
N ARG A 68 -19.41 -17.82 7.34
CA ARG A 68 -19.45 -17.05 8.60
C ARG A 68 -19.80 -17.93 9.81
N HIS A 69 -19.31 -17.53 10.99
CA HIS A 69 -19.80 -18.04 12.27
C HIS A 69 -21.26 -17.61 12.45
N GLY A 70 -22.19 -18.53 12.20
CA GLY A 70 -23.64 -18.26 12.14
C GLY A 70 -24.34 -18.80 10.90
N GLY A 71 -23.59 -19.31 9.91
CA GLY A 71 -24.14 -19.79 8.65
C GLY A 71 -24.10 -18.72 7.56
N GLY A 72 -24.21 -19.15 6.30
CA GLY A 72 -24.06 -18.27 5.14
C GLY A 72 -22.61 -18.00 4.75
N PHE A 73 -22.45 -17.34 3.61
CA PHE A 73 -21.17 -17.02 3.00
C PHE A 73 -21.04 -15.52 2.80
N ALA A 74 -19.82 -14.99 2.91
CA ALA A 74 -19.51 -13.63 2.51
C ALA A 74 -18.17 -13.56 1.80
N TYR A 75 -17.99 -12.52 0.99
CA TYR A 75 -16.69 -12.14 0.47
C TYR A 75 -15.80 -11.60 1.58
N PHE A 76 -14.52 -11.88 1.44
CA PHE A 76 -13.43 -11.37 2.24
C PHE A 76 -12.30 -11.04 1.28
N VAL A 77 -11.82 -9.80 1.30
CA VAL A 77 -10.58 -9.43 0.62
C VAL A 77 -9.47 -9.63 1.63
N PRO A 78 -8.51 -10.55 1.39
CA PRO A 78 -7.29 -10.58 2.18
C PRO A 78 -6.61 -9.22 2.03
N GLU A 79 -6.25 -8.56 3.14
CA GLU A 79 -5.34 -7.41 3.11
C GLU A 79 -4.12 -7.80 2.26
N GLU A 80 -3.80 -7.02 1.22
CA GLU A 80 -2.90 -7.43 0.14
C GLU A 80 -1.53 -7.94 0.66
N GLY A 81 -1.38 -9.26 0.61
CA GLY A 81 -0.17 -10.07 0.81
C GLY A 81 -0.56 -11.55 0.91
N PRO A 82 0.25 -12.50 0.40
CA PRO A 82 -0.03 -13.93 0.58
C PRO A 82 0.00 -14.24 2.09
N ALA A 83 -1.14 -14.72 2.61
CA ALA A 83 -1.32 -15.30 3.94
C ALA A 83 -0.58 -14.59 5.10
N GLY A 84 -1.28 -13.66 5.78
CA GLY A 84 -1.26 -13.68 7.25
C GLY A 84 -0.67 -12.50 8.02
N GLU A 85 -0.24 -11.41 7.40
CA GLU A 85 0.34 -10.29 8.15
C GLU A 85 -0.33 -8.98 7.74
N THR A 86 -1.04 -8.37 8.71
CA THR A 86 -1.70 -7.09 8.54
C THR A 86 -0.67 -5.99 8.25
N ASP A 87 -1.09 -4.94 7.53
CA ASP A 87 -0.33 -3.71 7.34
C ASP A 87 -0.25 -2.87 8.64
N ASP A 88 -0.58 -3.46 9.79
CA ASP A 88 -0.50 -2.79 11.07
C ASP A 88 0.97 -2.49 11.42
N PRO A 89 1.28 -1.28 11.93
CA PRO A 89 2.58 -1.01 12.51
C PRO A 89 2.86 -2.04 13.60
N ALA A 90 4.11 -2.50 13.68
CA ALA A 90 4.48 -3.45 14.71
C ALA A 90 4.19 -2.87 16.10
N ALA A 91 3.78 -3.71 17.05
CA ALA A 91 3.38 -3.28 18.40
C ALA A 91 4.48 -2.52 19.17
N ASP A 92 5.71 -2.55 18.67
CA ASP A 92 6.90 -1.86 19.17
C ASP A 92 7.18 -0.51 18.48
N GLY A 93 6.29 -0.03 17.61
CA GLY A 93 6.51 1.20 16.82
C GLY A 93 7.41 1.00 15.61
N GLY A 94 7.75 -0.25 15.27
CA GLY A 94 8.49 -0.61 14.07
C GLY A 94 7.64 -0.65 12.79
N PRO A 95 8.29 -0.84 11.63
CA PRO A 95 7.59 -0.91 10.34
C PRO A 95 6.66 -2.13 10.30
N SER A 96 5.61 -2.06 9.48
CA SER A 96 4.75 -3.23 9.23
C SER A 96 5.57 -4.42 8.71
N GLY A 97 5.09 -5.63 8.97
CA GLY A 97 5.74 -6.86 8.48
C GLY A 97 5.93 -6.86 6.96
N LYS A 98 4.95 -6.30 6.25
CA LYS A 98 5.00 -6.08 4.80
C LYS A 98 6.14 -5.16 4.38
N LEU A 99 6.31 -4.00 5.04
CA LEU A 99 7.39 -3.09 4.71
C LEU A 99 8.76 -3.73 4.99
N ARG A 100 8.92 -4.46 6.10
CA ARG A 100 10.16 -5.20 6.39
C ARG A 100 10.50 -6.20 5.29
N ARG A 101 9.51 -6.98 4.85
CA ARG A 101 9.70 -7.97 3.77
C ARG A 101 10.07 -7.30 2.45
N LEU A 102 9.38 -6.21 2.08
CA LEU A 102 9.69 -5.46 0.86
C LEU A 102 11.10 -4.87 0.90
N LEU A 103 11.53 -4.34 2.06
CA LEU A 103 12.90 -3.88 2.25
C LEU A 103 13.89 -5.04 2.11
N ALA A 104 13.65 -6.17 2.76
CA ALA A 104 14.53 -7.34 2.66
C ALA A 104 14.63 -7.91 1.22
N GLU A 105 13.55 -7.81 0.44
CA GLU A 105 13.50 -8.32 -0.94
C GLU A 105 14.07 -7.33 -1.97
N LEU A 106 13.85 -6.02 -1.78
CA LEU A 106 14.08 -5.00 -2.81
C LEU A 106 15.21 -4.03 -2.48
N LEU A 107 15.64 -3.89 -1.23
CA LEU A 107 16.73 -2.98 -0.88
C LEU A 107 18.09 -3.66 -1.15
N ILE A 108 18.78 -3.22 -2.20
CA ILE A 108 20.14 -3.68 -2.51
C ILE A 108 21.18 -2.93 -1.67
N ARG A 109 21.02 -1.61 -1.55
CA ARG A 109 21.92 -0.73 -0.78
C ARG A 109 21.21 0.55 -0.40
N ALA A 110 21.58 1.11 0.75
CA ALA A 110 21.27 2.49 1.12
C ALA A 110 22.55 3.33 1.24
N ASP A 111 22.46 4.60 0.86
CA ASP A 111 23.50 5.62 1.05
C ASP A 111 22.84 6.93 1.50
N ALA A 112 23.63 7.92 1.90
CA ALA A 112 23.10 9.19 2.40
C ALA A 112 24.01 10.40 2.13
N SER A 113 23.39 11.58 2.02
CA SER A 113 24.08 12.86 1.96
C SER A 113 23.19 13.98 2.53
N GLY A 114 23.64 14.62 3.60
CA GLY A 114 22.85 15.62 4.33
C GLY A 114 21.51 15.04 4.80
N ASN A 115 20.41 15.65 4.38
CA ASN A 115 19.05 15.18 4.69
C ASN A 115 18.51 14.15 3.69
N LEU A 116 19.32 13.66 2.75
CA LEU A 116 18.89 12.73 1.73
C LEU A 116 19.34 11.31 2.07
N ALA A 117 18.44 10.34 1.91
CA ALA A 117 18.78 8.92 1.83
C ALA A 117 18.50 8.43 0.41
N VAL A 118 19.43 7.64 -0.14
CA VAL A 118 19.35 7.11 -1.50
C VAL A 118 19.33 5.59 -1.40
N LEU A 119 18.23 4.98 -1.85
CA LEU A 119 18.07 3.54 -1.88
C LEU A 119 18.27 3.01 -3.29
N ARG A 120 18.95 1.87 -3.42
CA ARG A 120 19.07 1.11 -4.67
C ARG A 120 18.21 -0.13 -4.62
N THR A 121 17.53 -0.41 -5.72
CA THR A 121 16.66 -1.57 -5.89
C THR A 121 17.00 -2.31 -7.18
N PRO A 122 16.46 -3.51 -7.41
CA PRO A 122 16.47 -4.11 -8.74
C PRO A 122 15.78 -3.19 -9.78
N PRO A 123 16.06 -3.38 -11.08
CA PRO A 123 15.38 -2.63 -12.14
C PRO A 123 13.86 -2.73 -12.05
N GLY A 124 13.18 -1.59 -12.22
CA GLY A 124 11.72 -1.48 -12.16
C GLY A 124 11.07 -1.59 -10.77
N ALA A 125 11.84 -1.76 -9.70
CA ALA A 125 11.30 -1.96 -8.35
C ALA A 125 11.18 -0.68 -7.51
N ALA A 126 11.84 0.42 -7.90
CA ALA A 126 11.95 1.62 -7.07
C ALA A 126 10.59 2.24 -6.74
N GLN A 127 9.70 2.36 -7.73
CA GLN A 127 8.35 2.93 -7.54
C GLN A 127 7.53 2.13 -6.52
N PHE A 128 7.66 0.80 -6.55
CA PHE A 128 6.91 -0.06 -5.66
C PHE A 128 7.41 0.07 -4.21
N LEU A 129 8.73 0.07 -4.01
CA LEU A 129 9.32 0.29 -2.70
C LEU A 129 8.98 1.68 -2.14
N ALA A 130 9.06 2.74 -2.95
CA ALA A 130 8.72 4.11 -2.56
C ALA A 130 7.27 4.24 -2.08
N SER A 131 6.33 3.66 -2.81
CA SER A 131 4.91 3.63 -2.42
C SER A 131 4.69 2.96 -1.06
N ALA A 132 5.42 1.88 -0.76
CA ALA A 132 5.35 1.23 0.55
C ALA A 132 5.96 2.09 1.67
N LEU A 133 7.08 2.76 1.41
CA LEU A 133 7.73 3.66 2.36
C LEU A 133 6.84 4.86 2.72
N ASP A 134 6.18 5.47 1.73
CA ASP A 134 5.27 6.61 1.94
C ASP A 134 4.04 6.21 2.78
N ARG A 135 3.53 4.98 2.61
CA ARG A 135 2.42 4.44 3.39
C ARG A 135 2.83 3.99 4.79
N GLY A 136 4.11 3.66 4.98
CA GLY A 136 4.65 3.10 6.23
C GLY A 136 4.70 4.08 7.40
N GLY A 137 4.35 5.35 7.22
CA GLY A 137 4.28 6.33 8.31
C GLY A 137 5.62 6.56 9.00
N ILE A 138 6.72 6.48 8.26
CA ILE A 138 8.08 6.52 8.80
C ILE A 138 8.37 7.87 9.44
N GLU A 139 8.62 7.88 10.75
CA GLU A 139 8.91 9.10 11.49
C GLU A 139 10.11 9.84 10.90
N GLY A 140 9.98 11.14 10.69
CA GLY A 140 11.05 11.98 10.15
C GLY A 140 11.21 11.93 8.63
N LEU A 141 10.50 11.05 7.91
CA LEU A 141 10.41 11.09 6.45
C LEU A 141 9.48 12.24 6.02
N VAL A 142 9.94 13.08 5.09
CA VAL A 142 9.14 14.12 4.44
C VAL A 142 8.41 13.55 3.23
N GLY A 143 9.08 12.69 2.46
CA GLY A 143 8.52 12.01 1.30
C GLY A 143 9.60 11.37 0.43
N SER A 144 9.16 10.73 -0.66
CA SER A 144 10.02 10.00 -1.60
C SER A 144 9.86 10.44 -3.06
N ILE A 145 10.91 10.26 -3.86
CA ILE A 145 10.88 10.32 -5.33
C ILE A 145 11.57 9.06 -5.85
N ALA A 146 10.86 8.29 -6.66
CA ALA A 146 11.40 7.09 -7.28
C ALA A 146 11.76 7.31 -8.75
N GLY A 147 12.85 6.70 -9.18
CA GLY A 147 13.20 6.43 -10.57
C GLY A 147 12.80 5.01 -10.97
N ASP A 148 13.68 4.32 -11.70
CA ASP A 148 13.52 2.91 -12.08
C ASP A 148 14.11 1.94 -11.03
N ASP A 149 15.36 2.20 -10.63
CA ASP A 149 16.16 1.35 -9.73
C ASP A 149 16.69 2.10 -8.50
N THR A 150 16.21 3.34 -8.30
CA THR A 150 16.70 4.26 -7.28
C THR A 150 15.53 5.02 -6.63
N VAL A 151 15.53 5.10 -5.30
CA VAL A 151 14.58 5.93 -4.54
C VAL A 151 15.34 6.99 -3.75
N LEU A 152 14.97 8.25 -3.92
CA LEU A 152 15.43 9.35 -3.10
C LEU A 152 14.43 9.63 -1.99
N LEU A 153 14.88 9.63 -0.74
CA LEU A 153 14.09 9.98 0.43
C LEU A 153 14.60 11.28 1.03
N VAL A 154 13.68 12.15 1.46
CA VAL A 154 14.00 13.41 2.12
C VAL A 154 13.67 13.30 3.60
N ALA A 155 14.69 13.36 4.45
CA ALA A 155 14.53 13.47 5.89
C ALA A 155 14.17 14.91 6.30
N ARG A 156 13.45 15.03 7.40
CA ARG A 156 13.03 16.32 7.96
C ARG A 156 14.19 17.08 8.61
N ALA A 157 15.08 16.37 9.30
CA ALA A 157 16.29 16.94 9.87
C ALA A 157 17.34 17.17 8.77
N ALA A 158 18.12 18.24 8.88
CA ALA A 158 19.09 18.66 7.86
C ALA A 158 20.24 17.65 7.63
N ASP A 159 20.49 16.79 8.62
CA ASP A 159 21.50 15.73 8.64
C ASP A 159 20.87 14.33 8.84
N GLY A 160 19.54 14.22 8.76
CA GLY A 160 18.81 12.99 9.06
C GLY A 160 18.88 11.90 8.00
N GLY A 161 19.55 12.15 6.86
CA GLY A 161 19.64 11.18 5.76
C GLY A 161 20.36 9.89 6.17
N ALA A 162 21.45 10.01 6.93
CA ALA A 162 22.23 8.86 7.39
C ALA A 162 21.46 7.98 8.37
N GLU A 163 20.73 8.59 9.31
CA GLU A 163 19.86 7.87 10.25
C GLU A 163 18.74 7.12 9.51
N LEU A 164 18.10 7.77 8.55
CA LEU A 164 17.05 7.18 7.75
C LEU A 164 17.56 5.98 6.95
N ALA A 165 18.72 6.10 6.29
CA ALA A 165 19.36 5.01 5.56
C ALA A 165 19.71 3.83 6.48
N ALA A 166 20.33 4.10 7.64
CA ALA A 166 20.71 3.06 8.60
C ALA A 166 19.49 2.30 9.14
N ARG A 167 18.41 3.02 9.48
CA ARG A 167 17.17 2.41 9.97
C ARG A 167 16.51 1.51 8.94
N LEU A 168 16.46 1.93 7.67
CA LEU A 168 15.90 1.12 6.58
C LEU A 168 16.72 -0.14 6.30
N THR A 169 18.06 -0.03 6.33
CA THR A 169 18.96 -1.18 6.22
C THR A 169 18.76 -2.17 7.36
N GLN A 170 18.62 -1.67 8.60
CA GLN A 170 18.34 -2.52 9.76
C GLN A 170 17.01 -3.28 9.60
N TRP A 171 15.97 -2.61 9.09
CA TRP A 171 14.68 -3.25 8.85
C TRP A 171 14.69 -4.27 7.71
N ALA A 172 15.58 -4.10 6.73
CA ALA A 172 15.86 -5.10 5.70
C ALA A 172 16.61 -6.34 6.24
N GLY A 173 17.10 -6.29 7.48
CA GLY A 173 17.92 -7.34 8.08
C GLY A 173 19.42 -7.23 7.74
N GLY A 174 19.86 -6.11 7.15
CA GLY A 174 21.27 -5.84 6.86
C GLY A 174 21.99 -5.19 8.05
N ASP A 175 23.27 -5.52 8.23
CA ASP A 175 24.13 -4.85 9.21
C ASP A 175 24.62 -3.49 8.62
N PRO A 176 24.38 -2.35 9.29
CA PRO A 176 24.79 -1.03 8.79
C PRO A 176 26.31 -0.89 8.55
N ALA A 177 27.13 -1.78 9.12
CA ALA A 177 28.58 -1.72 9.00
C ALA A 177 29.16 -2.23 7.65
N GLU A 178 28.44 -3.09 6.92
CA GLU A 178 29.02 -3.75 5.72
C GLU A 178 29.04 -2.86 4.45
N HIS A 179 28.20 -1.82 4.40
CA HIS A 179 27.99 -1.03 3.18
C HIS A 179 28.92 0.19 3.04
N SER A 180 29.69 0.54 4.07
CA SER A 180 30.65 1.65 4.07
C SER A 180 32.05 1.27 3.57
N ALA A 181 32.36 -0.01 3.37
CA ALA A 181 33.73 -0.48 3.08
C ALA A 181 34.17 -0.34 1.60
N GLY A 182 33.32 0.21 0.73
CA GLY A 182 33.57 0.25 -0.73
C GLY A 182 34.19 1.54 -1.28
N GLN A 183 34.49 2.55 -0.46
CA GLN A 183 35.06 3.82 -0.93
C GLN A 183 36.24 4.26 -0.06
N SER A 184 37.38 3.57 -0.21
CA SER A 184 38.68 4.16 0.08
C SER A 184 39.70 3.54 -0.87
N GLY A 185 39.91 4.23 -2.00
CA GLY A 185 40.77 3.77 -3.07
C GLY A 185 40.57 4.58 -4.34
N ILE A 186 41.06 5.82 -4.33
CA ILE A 186 42.05 6.43 -5.24
C ILE A 186 42.40 7.81 -4.66
#